data_AF-A0A2S2QJH0-F1
#
_entry.id   AF-A0A2S2QJH0-F1
#
_cell.length_a   1.000
_cell.length_b   1.000
_cell.length_c   1.000
_cell.angle_alpha   90.00
_cell.angle_beta   90.00
_cell.angle_gamma   90.00
#
_symmetry.space_group_name_H-M   'P 1'
#
loop_
_entity.id
_entity.type
_entity.pdbx_description
1 polymer ?
#
loop_
_entity_poly.entity_id
_entity_poly.type
_entity_poly.pdbx_seq_one_letter_code
_entity_poly.pdbx_strand_id
1 'polypeptide(L)'
;MDHIPSDAEKWIGRILVGLMYKQLDGLYDGYKLNIKKGMQSLSWENFFWMNIQEDLYDLCDTFNSSHPHKKPFGTGSCSVLIKLLPGHKELYISHVTWNWYETMLRIQKRYRLNYKESKLSNQLVFGHDIQFSSYPGFLYSMDDFYLISSGLAITETTNSVYNPQLWDNVQPIGQILVFIRAMVANRLAPDGLAWTKLFKKYNSGTYNNQWLLINYSLFRPGRKMPKNGLLFIHEEMPGLTETQDVTKQFLSQMYWASYNVPFIPEIFNASGQGDMVKRYGNWFSYRNTPRARIFARDHVNVKDMSSMLFLMRSNDFRNDPEARCESCVPPYSAENAISSRDDLNDLNGVYPFEALGYSNWGAIDAKITSYKMFNEHMFLSVSGPTKGTNGVLGKYCWSRTQVKNISHVGLPDCWDFKPETHHWVF
;
A
#
# COMPACT_ATOMS: atom_id res chain seq x y z
N MET A 1 -18.13 -0.40 22.31
CA MET A 1 -17.66 0.91 21.81
C MET A 1 -18.55 2.02 22.37
N ASP A 2 -19.01 1.91 23.63
CA ASP A 2 -20.15 2.71 24.13
C ASP A 2 -19.74 3.85 25.07
N HIS A 3 -18.45 4.20 25.15
CA HIS A 3 -17.94 5.09 26.20
C HIS A 3 -17.13 6.31 25.73
N ILE A 4 -17.17 6.67 24.44
CA ILE A 4 -16.64 7.97 23.98
C ILE A 4 -17.78 8.73 23.30
N PRO A 5 -18.28 9.84 23.90
CA PRO A 5 -19.30 10.67 23.28
C PRO A 5 -18.86 11.18 21.90
N SER A 6 -19.78 11.23 20.93
CA SER A 6 -19.51 11.61 19.53
C SER A 6 -18.82 12.96 19.37
N ASP A 7 -19.01 13.88 20.31
CA ASP A 7 -18.43 15.22 20.28
C ASP A 7 -16.96 15.22 20.74
N ALA A 8 -16.58 14.31 21.64
CA ALA A 8 -15.19 14.11 22.02
C ALA A 8 -14.40 13.53 20.83
N GLU A 9 -14.96 12.55 20.11
CA GLU A 9 -14.32 11.95 18.93
C GLU A 9 -14.08 12.99 17.80
N LYS A 10 -15.07 13.87 17.53
CA LYS A 10 -14.93 14.98 16.58
C LYS A 10 -13.84 15.97 16.98
N TRP A 11 -13.72 16.27 18.27
CA TRP A 11 -12.73 17.22 18.77
C TRP A 11 -11.31 16.64 18.77
N ILE A 12 -11.16 15.37 19.13
CA ILE A 12 -9.87 14.66 19.12
C ILE A 12 -9.36 14.51 17.68
N GLY A 13 -10.24 14.18 16.73
CA GLY A 13 -9.91 14.16 15.31
C GLY A 13 -9.35 15.50 14.84
N ARG A 14 -10.00 16.63 15.20
CA ARG A 14 -9.49 17.98 14.87
C ARG A 14 -8.11 18.26 15.47
N ILE A 15 -7.85 17.83 16.71
CA ILE A 15 -6.53 17.99 17.33
C ILE A 15 -5.49 17.17 16.59
N LEU A 16 -5.75 15.90 16.27
CA LEU A 16 -4.77 15.05 15.61
C LEU A 16 -4.51 15.45 14.15
N VAL A 17 -5.51 15.99 13.45
CA VAL A 17 -5.32 16.66 12.16
C VAL A 17 -4.36 17.85 12.34
N GLY A 18 -4.60 18.71 13.34
CA GLY A 18 -3.69 19.81 13.67
C GLY A 18 -2.28 19.35 14.04
N LEU A 19 -2.14 18.22 14.75
CA LEU A 19 -0.85 17.63 15.09
C LEU A 19 -0.10 17.11 13.86
N MET A 20 -0.79 16.58 12.84
CA MET A 20 -0.16 16.21 11.57
C MET A 20 0.43 17.42 10.84
N TYR A 21 -0.33 18.52 10.75
CA TYR A 21 0.19 19.76 10.18
C TYR A 21 1.34 20.34 11.02
N LYS A 22 1.27 20.26 12.35
CA LYS A 22 2.38 20.68 13.21
C LYS A 22 3.65 19.82 13.04
N GLN A 23 3.48 18.52 12.78
CA GLN A 23 4.60 17.64 12.47
C GLN A 23 5.22 18.00 11.11
N LEU A 24 4.39 18.42 10.13
CA LEU A 24 4.85 18.94 8.84
C LEU A 24 5.57 20.29 8.97
N ASP A 25 5.06 21.21 9.78
CA ASP A 25 5.73 22.47 10.14
C ASP A 25 7.12 22.17 10.72
N GLY A 26 7.20 21.26 11.69
CA GLY A 26 8.47 20.89 12.33
C GLY A 26 9.46 20.23 11.37
N LEU A 27 8.98 19.43 10.41
CA LEU A 27 9.81 18.86 9.35
C LEU A 27 10.40 19.96 8.45
N TYR A 28 9.56 20.91 8.02
CA TYR A 28 9.99 22.05 7.21
C TYR A 28 10.96 22.96 7.96
N ASP A 29 10.64 23.35 9.19
CA ASP A 29 11.50 24.19 10.03
C ASP A 29 12.86 23.51 10.28
N GLY A 30 12.84 22.21 10.57
CA GLY A 30 14.05 21.40 10.73
C GLY A 30 14.92 21.40 9.47
N TYR A 31 14.33 21.25 8.28
CA TYR A 31 15.06 21.34 7.01
C TYR A 31 15.65 22.73 6.79
N LYS A 32 14.82 23.77 6.96
CA LYS A 32 15.20 25.18 6.76
C LYS A 32 16.37 25.60 7.65
N LEU A 33 16.37 25.18 8.93
CA LEU A 33 17.44 25.50 9.87
C LEU A 33 18.76 24.77 9.58
N ASN A 34 18.72 23.68 8.80
CA ASN A 34 19.87 22.82 8.53
C ASN A 34 20.31 22.80 7.07
N ILE A 35 19.79 23.71 6.24
CA ILE A 35 20.19 23.81 4.84
C ILE A 35 21.66 24.22 4.73
N LYS A 36 22.45 23.46 3.95
CA LYS A 36 23.88 23.70 3.71
C LYS A 36 24.12 24.26 2.31
N LYS A 37 25.28 24.89 2.09
CA LYS A 37 25.71 25.34 0.77
C LYS A 37 25.65 24.18 -0.23
N GLY A 38 24.90 24.36 -1.33
CA GLY A 38 24.69 23.34 -2.36
C GLY A 38 23.44 22.48 -2.18
N MET A 39 22.73 22.57 -1.06
CA MET A 39 21.41 21.95 -0.90
C MET A 39 20.32 22.82 -1.54
N GLN A 40 19.28 22.17 -2.08
CA GLN A 40 18.13 22.87 -2.65
C GLN A 40 17.31 23.55 -1.55
N SER A 41 16.90 24.80 -1.76
CA SER A 41 15.91 25.43 -0.88
C SER A 41 14.53 24.88 -1.21
N LEU A 42 13.90 24.22 -0.24
CA LEU A 42 12.56 23.66 -0.36
C LEU A 42 11.58 24.51 0.45
N SER A 43 10.38 24.73 -0.08
CA SER A 43 9.29 25.39 0.62
C SER A 43 8.49 24.40 1.48
N TRP A 44 7.58 24.90 2.31
CA TRP A 44 6.66 24.06 3.08
C TRP A 44 5.77 23.23 2.14
N GLU A 45 5.32 23.84 1.04
CA GLU A 45 4.53 23.19 0.01
C GLU A 45 5.27 21.99 -0.59
N ASN A 46 6.58 22.06 -0.80
CA ASN A 46 7.34 20.89 -1.28
C ASN A 46 7.20 19.69 -0.33
N PHE A 47 7.24 19.90 0.99
CA PHE A 47 7.03 18.83 1.96
C PHE A 47 5.57 18.37 1.99
N PHE A 48 4.62 19.29 1.82
CA PHE A 48 3.21 18.92 1.67
C PHE A 48 2.98 18.04 0.44
N TRP A 49 3.49 18.43 -0.73
CA TRP A 49 3.41 17.67 -1.98
C TRP A 49 4.01 16.26 -1.85
N MET A 50 5.13 16.10 -1.15
CA MET A 50 5.68 14.77 -0.82
C MET A 50 4.63 13.92 -0.09
N ASN A 51 3.95 14.47 0.92
CA ASN A 51 2.99 13.73 1.73
C ASN A 51 1.67 13.41 1.02
N ILE A 52 1.40 14.01 -0.14
CA ILE A 52 0.17 13.77 -0.90
C ILE A 52 0.46 13.15 -2.28
N GLN A 53 1.66 12.60 -2.48
CA GLN A 53 2.09 12.12 -3.79
C GLN A 53 1.10 11.16 -4.46
N GLU A 54 0.55 10.20 -3.72
CA GLU A 54 -0.43 9.26 -4.28
C GLU A 54 -1.82 9.90 -4.47
N ASP A 55 -2.21 10.84 -3.62
CA ASP A 55 -3.42 11.66 -3.85
C ASP A 55 -3.29 12.47 -5.16
N LEU A 56 -2.06 12.87 -5.55
CA LEU A 56 -1.83 13.62 -6.80
C LEU A 56 -2.16 12.82 -8.06
N TYR A 57 -2.10 11.49 -8.04
CA TYR A 57 -2.50 10.71 -9.20
C TYR A 57 -4.00 10.88 -9.50
N ASP A 58 -4.84 10.75 -8.48
CA ASP A 58 -6.28 10.97 -8.63
C ASP A 58 -6.62 12.43 -8.91
N LEU A 59 -5.87 13.38 -8.33
CA LEU A 59 -6.04 14.81 -8.65
C LEU A 59 -5.63 15.15 -10.09
N CYS A 60 -4.62 14.46 -10.66
CA CYS A 60 -4.28 14.61 -12.06
C CYS A 60 -5.46 14.21 -12.95
N ASP A 61 -6.13 13.11 -12.64
CA ASP A 61 -7.31 12.67 -13.39
C ASP A 61 -8.51 13.60 -13.16
N THR A 62 -8.74 14.03 -11.92
CA THR A 62 -9.80 14.98 -11.54
C THR A 62 -9.70 16.28 -12.33
N PHE A 63 -8.49 16.82 -12.50
CA PHE A 63 -8.25 18.07 -13.21
C PHE A 63 -7.89 17.89 -14.68
N ASN A 64 -8.01 16.67 -15.23
CA ASN A 64 -7.62 16.33 -16.61
C ASN A 64 -6.21 16.86 -16.97
N SER A 65 -5.26 16.63 -16.07
CA SER A 65 -3.89 17.13 -16.15
C SER A 65 -3.07 16.35 -17.18
N SER A 66 -2.24 17.05 -17.94
CA SER A 66 -1.24 16.47 -18.85
C SER A 66 0.13 16.26 -18.19
N HIS A 67 0.18 16.18 -16.85
CA HIS A 67 1.44 16.07 -16.11
C HIS A 67 2.28 14.87 -16.61
N PRO A 68 3.59 15.05 -16.86
CA PRO A 68 4.44 14.01 -17.47
C PRO A 68 4.59 12.75 -16.60
N HIS A 69 4.40 12.88 -15.28
CA HIS A 69 4.42 11.77 -14.33
C HIS A 69 3.02 11.28 -13.93
N LYS A 70 1.98 11.52 -14.74
CA LYS A 70 0.68 10.89 -14.50
C LYS A 70 0.82 9.37 -14.52
N LYS A 71 -0.01 8.69 -13.74
CA LYS A 71 0.02 7.22 -13.69
C LYS A 71 -0.47 6.65 -15.02
N PRO A 72 0.23 5.68 -15.64
CA PRO A 72 -0.22 5.08 -16.88
C PRO A 72 -1.56 4.34 -16.68
N PHE A 73 -2.38 4.32 -17.72
CA PHE A 73 -3.68 3.68 -17.66
C PHE A 73 -3.56 2.18 -17.36
N GLY A 74 -4.29 1.75 -16.33
CA GLY A 74 -4.34 0.37 -15.86
C GLY A 74 -3.28 0.02 -14.82
N THR A 75 -2.24 0.84 -14.61
CA THR A 75 -1.09 0.44 -13.78
C THR A 75 -1.48 0.08 -12.36
N GLY A 76 -1.06 -1.10 -11.90
CA GLY A 76 -1.22 -1.52 -10.51
C GLY A 76 -0.30 -0.75 -9.56
N SER A 77 -0.66 -0.66 -8.28
CA SER A 77 0.21 -0.07 -7.25
C SER A 77 0.80 -1.07 -6.30
N CYS A 78 0.16 -2.20 -5.98
CA CYS A 78 0.58 -2.99 -4.83
C CYS A 78 0.05 -4.43 -4.91
N SER A 79 0.74 -5.36 -4.24
CA SER A 79 0.27 -6.73 -4.01
C SER A 79 0.32 -7.10 -2.52
N VAL A 80 -0.77 -7.66 -1.99
CA VAL A 80 -0.87 -8.11 -0.60
C VAL A 80 -1.25 -9.59 -0.53
N LEU A 81 -0.65 -10.29 0.43
CA LEU A 81 -1.09 -11.59 0.90
C LEU A 81 -1.14 -11.58 2.42
N ILE A 82 -2.28 -11.96 2.97
CA ILE A 82 -2.45 -12.34 4.37
C ILE A 82 -2.62 -13.84 4.39
N LYS A 83 -1.77 -14.56 5.13
CA LYS A 83 -1.73 -16.02 5.12
C LYS A 83 -1.87 -16.59 6.52
N LEU A 84 -2.90 -17.43 6.70
CA LEU A 84 -3.05 -18.25 7.89
C LEU A 84 -2.47 -19.63 7.62
N LEU A 85 -1.50 -20.06 8.44
CA LEU A 85 -0.91 -21.38 8.29
C LEU A 85 -1.82 -22.50 8.82
N PRO A 86 -1.69 -23.74 8.30
CA PRO A 86 -2.44 -24.90 8.79
C PRO A 86 -2.32 -25.07 10.31
N GLY A 87 -3.43 -25.44 10.95
CA GLY A 87 -3.52 -25.55 12.41
C GLY A 87 -3.50 -24.20 13.14
N HIS A 88 -3.66 -23.08 12.43
CA HIS A 88 -3.60 -21.72 12.97
C HIS A 88 -2.29 -21.44 13.72
N LYS A 89 -1.17 -22.04 13.28
CA LYS A 89 0.11 -21.96 13.97
C LYS A 89 0.81 -20.60 13.82
N GLU A 90 0.50 -19.87 12.75
CA GLU A 90 1.07 -18.56 12.46
C GLU A 90 0.16 -17.79 11.49
N LEU A 91 0.18 -16.46 11.59
CA LEU A 91 -0.57 -15.53 10.75
C LEU A 91 0.39 -14.49 10.17
N TYR A 92 0.63 -14.57 8.86
CA TYR A 92 1.45 -13.62 8.11
C TYR A 92 0.62 -12.53 7.46
N ILE A 93 1.21 -11.34 7.36
CA ILE A 93 0.77 -10.25 6.50
C ILE A 93 1.98 -9.73 5.73
N SER A 94 1.80 -9.51 4.43
CA SER A 94 2.82 -8.93 3.58
C SER A 94 2.29 -7.82 2.68
N HIS A 95 3.16 -6.93 2.28
CA HIS A 95 2.88 -5.88 1.32
C HIS A 95 4.05 -5.72 0.34
N VAL A 96 3.75 -5.60 -0.95
CA VAL A 96 4.70 -5.36 -2.04
C VAL A 96 4.27 -4.07 -2.71
N THR A 97 5.06 -3.01 -2.55
CA THR A 97 4.78 -1.72 -3.21
C THR A 97 5.28 -1.77 -4.63
N TRP A 98 4.47 -1.30 -5.57
CA TRP A 98 4.81 -1.01 -6.95
C TRP A 98 4.77 0.50 -7.16
N ASN A 99 5.85 1.06 -7.69
CA ASN A 99 5.94 2.47 -7.95
C ASN A 99 7.02 2.72 -9.02
N TRP A 100 7.20 3.99 -9.39
CA TRP A 100 8.36 4.43 -10.15
C TRP A 100 9.65 4.11 -9.40
N TYR A 101 10.64 3.57 -10.12
CA TYR A 101 11.93 3.18 -9.54
C TYR A 101 12.74 4.35 -8.98
N GLU A 102 12.53 5.58 -9.44
CA GLU A 102 13.14 6.78 -8.86
C GLU A 102 12.65 7.08 -7.43
N THR A 103 11.55 6.48 -6.97
CA THR A 103 11.07 6.62 -5.58
C THR A 103 11.84 5.76 -4.58
N MET A 104 12.77 4.91 -5.01
CA MET A 104 13.39 3.88 -4.16
C MET A 104 14.33 4.38 -3.05
N LEU A 105 14.32 5.67 -2.71
CA LEU A 105 15.02 6.17 -1.52
C LEU A 105 14.15 5.86 -0.29
N ARG A 106 14.44 4.76 0.41
CA ARG A 106 13.56 4.20 1.45
C ARG A 106 14.05 4.49 2.86
N ILE A 107 13.12 4.69 3.78
CA ILE A 107 13.37 4.78 5.23
C ILE A 107 12.31 3.96 5.95
N GLN A 108 12.73 2.97 6.73
CA GLN A 108 11.87 2.35 7.72
C GLN A 108 11.77 3.28 8.93
N LYS A 109 10.55 3.55 9.42
CA LYS A 109 10.32 4.50 10.50
C LYS A 109 9.58 3.84 11.66
N ARG A 110 9.87 4.32 12.87
CA ARG A 110 9.09 4.05 14.07
C ARG A 110 8.86 5.34 14.82
N TYR A 111 7.59 5.66 15.03
CA TYR A 111 7.15 6.82 15.80
C TYR A 111 6.59 6.35 17.14
N ARG A 112 7.32 6.68 18.22
CA ARG A 112 6.89 6.50 19.61
C ARG A 112 6.54 7.87 20.18
N LEU A 113 5.26 8.24 20.10
CA LEU A 113 4.79 9.58 20.42
C LEU A 113 3.85 9.54 21.62
N ASN A 114 4.03 10.46 22.56
CA ASN A 114 3.25 10.50 23.80
C ASN A 114 1.90 11.26 23.64
N TYR A 115 1.25 11.12 22.48
CA TYR A 115 -0.03 11.76 22.23
C TYR A 115 -1.12 11.17 23.13
N LYS A 116 -1.97 12.06 23.67
CA LYS A 116 -3.05 11.72 24.59
C LYS A 116 -4.37 11.63 23.88
N GLU A 117 -5.28 10.82 24.41
CA GLU A 117 -6.63 10.68 23.87
C GLU A 117 -7.41 12.00 23.92
N SER A 118 -7.13 12.88 24.88
CA SER A 118 -7.70 14.23 24.94
C SER A 118 -6.81 15.15 25.79
N LYS A 119 -7.05 16.48 25.79
CA LYS A 119 -6.31 17.40 26.67
C LYS A 119 -6.46 17.11 28.16
N LEU A 120 -7.54 16.44 28.55
CA LEU A 120 -7.85 16.13 29.94
C LEU A 120 -7.48 14.68 30.32
N SER A 121 -7.08 13.86 29.34
CA SER A 121 -6.74 12.46 29.54
C SER A 121 -5.23 12.27 29.73
N ASN A 122 -4.87 11.46 30.73
CA ASN A 122 -3.49 10.98 30.88
C ASN A 122 -3.23 9.71 30.06
N GLN A 123 -4.26 9.10 29.47
CA GLN A 123 -4.16 7.92 28.62
C GLN A 123 -3.56 8.27 27.27
N LEU A 124 -2.58 7.48 26.83
CA LEU A 124 -2.02 7.57 25.49
C LEU A 124 -3.04 7.06 24.46
N VAL A 125 -2.97 7.60 23.25
CA VAL A 125 -3.71 7.03 22.11
C VAL A 125 -3.30 5.57 21.87
N PHE A 126 -4.21 4.74 21.34
CA PHE A 126 -3.95 3.31 21.12
C PHE A 126 -2.72 3.06 20.24
N GLY A 127 -2.56 3.84 19.17
CA GLY A 127 -1.39 3.83 18.29
C GLY A 127 -0.32 4.85 18.68
N HIS A 128 0.15 4.80 19.93
CA HIS A 128 1.26 5.62 20.41
C HIS A 128 2.63 5.12 19.94
N ASP A 129 2.72 3.87 19.49
CA ASP A 129 3.88 3.28 18.82
C ASP A 129 3.47 2.76 17.44
N ILE A 130 4.03 3.34 16.38
CA ILE A 130 3.71 3.01 14.99
C ILE A 130 5.02 2.77 14.25
N GLN A 131 5.19 1.58 13.68
CA GLN A 131 6.30 1.26 12.77
C GLN A 131 5.79 1.01 11.35
N PHE A 132 6.50 1.53 10.36
CA PHE A 132 6.04 1.52 8.97
C PHE A 132 7.18 1.76 7.97
N SER A 133 6.97 1.30 6.74
CA SER A 133 7.84 1.62 5.60
C SER A 133 7.51 2.98 5.02
N SER A 134 8.52 3.76 4.64
CA SER A 134 8.33 5.16 4.23
C SER A 134 9.52 5.66 3.39
N TYR A 135 9.55 6.98 3.19
CA TYR A 135 10.46 7.71 2.31
C TYR A 135 10.94 9.00 3.01
N PRO A 136 12.09 9.59 2.64
CA PRO A 136 12.52 10.88 3.19
C PRO A 136 11.46 11.98 2.99
N GLY A 137 11.14 12.72 4.06
CA GLY A 137 10.14 13.81 4.01
C GLY A 137 8.68 13.39 4.18
N PHE A 138 8.39 12.09 4.13
CA PHE A 138 7.04 11.57 4.35
C PHE A 138 6.76 11.39 5.84
N LEU A 139 5.57 11.73 6.31
CA LEU A 139 5.14 11.57 7.71
C LEU A 139 4.25 10.33 7.91
N TYR A 140 3.99 9.61 6.82
CA TYR A 140 3.20 8.38 6.76
C TYR A 140 3.88 7.36 5.85
N SER A 141 3.29 6.17 5.72
CA SER A 141 3.67 5.20 4.70
C SER A 141 3.01 5.61 3.40
N MET A 142 3.74 5.66 2.29
CA MET A 142 3.12 5.78 0.95
C MET A 142 2.95 4.37 0.34
N ASP A 143 3.24 3.33 1.12
CA ASP A 143 3.28 1.97 0.60
C ASP A 143 1.87 1.39 0.40
N ASP A 144 0.98 1.22 1.39
CA ASP A 144 1.13 1.40 2.85
C ASP A 144 1.40 0.10 3.64
N PHE A 145 2.23 0.15 4.69
CA PHE A 145 2.41 -0.94 5.64
C PHE A 145 2.69 -0.42 7.06
N TYR A 146 1.81 -0.72 8.02
CA TYR A 146 1.90 -0.26 9.41
C TYR A 146 1.73 -1.41 10.40
N LEU A 147 2.53 -1.41 11.46
CA LEU A 147 2.35 -2.25 12.64
C LEU A 147 2.24 -1.34 13.86
N ILE A 148 1.17 -1.50 14.64
CA ILE A 148 0.70 -0.48 15.58
C ILE A 148 0.50 -1.07 16.97
N SER A 149 0.87 -0.32 18.02
CA SER A 149 0.68 -0.71 19.43
C SER A 149 -0.75 -1.06 19.84
N SER A 150 -1.76 -0.68 19.04
CA SER A 150 -3.16 -1.09 19.24
C SER A 150 -3.38 -2.59 18.98
N GLY A 151 -2.40 -3.29 18.41
CA GLY A 151 -2.54 -4.66 17.95
C GLY A 151 -2.96 -4.78 16.48
N LEU A 152 -3.07 -3.65 15.77
CA LEU A 152 -3.40 -3.61 14.36
C LEU A 152 -2.14 -3.71 13.49
N ALA A 153 -2.22 -4.57 12.48
CA ALA A 153 -1.37 -4.52 11.30
C ALA A 153 -2.23 -4.09 10.11
N ILE A 154 -1.84 -3.00 9.46
CA ILE A 154 -2.64 -2.33 8.42
C ILE A 154 -1.81 -2.16 7.16
N THR A 155 -2.42 -2.44 6.03
CA THR A 155 -1.84 -2.27 4.70
C THR A 155 -2.95 -1.99 3.69
N GLU A 156 -2.62 -1.66 2.46
CA GLU A 156 -3.60 -1.44 1.41
C GLU A 156 -3.11 -1.92 0.04
N THR A 157 -3.99 -1.86 -0.96
CA THR A 157 -3.59 -1.73 -2.36
C THR A 157 -4.51 -0.75 -3.08
N THR A 158 -3.96 0.13 -3.90
CA THR A 158 -4.73 1.16 -4.61
C THR A 158 -5.71 0.60 -5.63
N ASN A 159 -6.95 1.08 -5.61
CA ASN A 159 -7.97 0.79 -6.60
C ASN A 159 -8.10 1.98 -7.56
N SER A 160 -8.01 1.72 -8.86
CA SER A 160 -8.19 2.77 -9.87
C SER A 160 -9.65 3.20 -9.99
N VAL A 161 -9.85 4.48 -10.34
CA VAL A 161 -11.16 5.04 -10.68
C VAL A 161 -11.27 5.18 -12.20
N TYR A 162 -12.06 4.32 -12.82
CA TYR A 162 -12.31 4.34 -14.28
C TYR A 162 -13.59 5.07 -14.68
N ASN A 163 -14.46 5.39 -13.70
CA ASN A 163 -15.67 6.16 -13.92
C ASN A 163 -15.38 7.67 -13.69
N PRO A 164 -15.24 8.47 -14.75
CA PRO A 164 -14.88 9.89 -14.61
C PRO A 164 -15.97 10.74 -13.93
N GLN A 165 -17.22 10.27 -13.89
CA GLN A 165 -18.30 10.98 -13.19
C GLN A 165 -18.08 11.06 -11.68
N LEU A 166 -17.28 10.16 -11.11
CA LEU A 166 -16.97 10.19 -9.69
C LEU A 166 -16.12 11.40 -9.31
N TRP A 167 -15.34 11.96 -10.24
CA TRP A 167 -14.46 13.11 -9.95
C TRP A 167 -15.23 14.38 -9.54
N ASP A 168 -16.52 14.50 -9.90
CA ASP A 168 -17.39 15.58 -9.40
C ASP A 168 -17.52 15.59 -7.86
N ASN A 169 -17.24 14.46 -7.20
CA ASN A 169 -17.27 14.33 -5.75
C ASN A 169 -15.96 14.74 -5.07
N VAL A 170 -14.89 15.07 -5.82
CA VAL A 170 -13.63 15.56 -5.25
C VAL A 170 -13.73 17.08 -5.05
N GLN A 171 -13.65 17.54 -3.81
CA GLN A 171 -13.95 18.92 -3.42
C GLN A 171 -12.90 19.47 -2.45
N PRO A 172 -12.47 20.74 -2.59
CA PRO A 172 -11.45 21.31 -1.72
C PRO A 172 -11.93 21.55 -0.28
N ILE A 173 -13.25 21.59 -0.05
CA ILE A 173 -13.85 21.90 1.26
C ILE A 173 -14.55 20.67 1.80
N GLY A 174 -14.34 20.37 3.09
CA GLY A 174 -15.00 19.26 3.77
C GLY A 174 -14.35 17.90 3.54
N GLN A 175 -13.16 17.88 2.95
CA GLN A 175 -12.38 16.69 2.65
C GLN A 175 -10.97 16.77 3.25
N ILE A 176 -10.39 15.61 3.55
CA ILE A 176 -9.04 15.49 4.13
C ILE A 176 -8.29 14.42 3.33
N LEU A 177 -7.06 14.72 2.88
CA LEU A 177 -6.23 13.80 2.10
C LEU A 177 -5.74 12.59 2.92
N VAL A 178 -5.39 11.50 2.23
CA VAL A 178 -5.20 10.18 2.84
C VAL A 178 -4.12 10.16 3.92
N PHE A 179 -2.98 10.83 3.73
CA PHE A 179 -1.89 10.77 4.71
C PHE A 179 -2.31 11.21 6.12
N ILE A 180 -3.24 12.18 6.21
CA ILE A 180 -3.80 12.63 7.48
C ILE A 180 -4.83 11.63 7.97
N ARG A 181 -5.79 11.24 7.11
CA ARG A 181 -6.87 10.30 7.50
C ARG A 181 -6.29 8.98 8.04
N ALA A 182 -5.33 8.40 7.32
CA ALA A 182 -4.65 7.17 7.70
C ALA A 182 -3.92 7.32 9.04
N MET A 183 -3.11 8.37 9.22
CA MET A 183 -2.35 8.56 10.47
C MET A 183 -3.24 8.92 11.67
N VAL A 184 -4.36 9.60 11.47
CA VAL A 184 -5.36 9.83 12.54
C VAL A 184 -6.02 8.52 12.93
N ALA A 185 -6.47 7.72 11.97
CA ALA A 185 -7.08 6.42 12.23
C ALA A 185 -6.10 5.44 12.90
N ASN A 186 -4.84 5.39 12.43
CA ASN A 186 -3.76 4.59 13.00
C ASN A 186 -3.51 4.91 14.48
N ARG A 187 -3.61 6.18 14.87
CA ARG A 187 -3.39 6.60 16.26
C ARG A 187 -4.58 6.27 17.16
N LEU A 188 -5.80 6.48 16.68
CA LEU A 188 -7.00 6.45 17.51
C LEU A 188 -7.70 5.09 17.57
N ALA A 189 -7.51 4.21 16.59
CA ALA A 189 -8.31 3.00 16.48
C ALA A 189 -7.82 1.88 17.44
N PRO A 190 -8.68 1.37 18.34
CA PRO A 190 -8.40 0.17 19.13
C PRO A 190 -8.59 -1.14 18.35
N ASP A 191 -9.37 -1.12 17.27
CA ASP A 191 -9.69 -2.29 16.46
C ASP A 191 -9.97 -1.90 14.99
N GLY A 192 -10.11 -2.89 14.12
CA GLY A 192 -10.31 -2.67 12.69
C GLY A 192 -11.60 -1.91 12.37
N LEU A 193 -12.71 -2.19 13.05
CA LEU A 193 -13.98 -1.49 12.80
C LEU A 193 -13.91 -0.02 13.23
N ALA A 194 -13.22 0.27 14.33
CA ALA A 194 -12.97 1.64 14.77
C ALA A 194 -12.16 2.41 13.74
N TRP A 195 -11.12 1.78 13.20
CA TRP A 195 -10.27 2.39 12.18
C TRP A 195 -11.07 2.77 10.94
N THR A 196 -11.92 1.88 10.41
CA THR A 196 -12.72 2.18 9.21
C THR A 196 -13.72 3.31 9.45
N LYS A 197 -14.31 3.38 10.65
CA LYS A 197 -15.21 4.48 11.04
C LYS A 197 -14.50 5.83 11.13
N LEU A 198 -13.24 5.84 11.58
CA LEU A 198 -12.42 7.04 11.66
C LEU A 198 -11.95 7.48 10.27
N PHE A 199 -11.40 6.54 9.50
CA PHE A 199 -10.79 6.80 8.21
C PHE A 199 -11.78 7.29 7.14
N LYS A 200 -13.01 6.79 7.15
CA LYS A 200 -14.05 7.21 6.18
C LYS A 200 -14.57 8.64 6.37
N LYS A 201 -14.28 9.26 7.52
CA LYS A 201 -14.69 10.65 7.78
C LYS A 201 -13.91 11.59 6.86
N TYR A 202 -14.62 12.51 6.21
CA TYR A 202 -14.03 13.49 5.29
C TYR A 202 -13.27 12.84 4.12
N ASN A 203 -13.79 11.71 3.60
CA ASN A 203 -13.27 11.05 2.39
C ASN A 203 -12.98 12.09 1.30
N SER A 204 -11.75 12.10 0.80
CA SER A 204 -11.29 12.99 -0.27
C SER A 204 -11.57 12.49 -1.67
N GLY A 205 -11.85 11.20 -1.85
CA GLY A 205 -11.90 10.59 -3.17
C GLY A 205 -10.54 10.55 -3.87
N THR A 206 -9.45 10.65 -3.11
CA THR A 206 -8.07 10.62 -3.61
C THR A 206 -7.30 9.54 -2.88
N TYR A 207 -6.29 8.99 -3.55
CA TYR A 207 -5.56 7.79 -3.15
C TYR A 207 -6.53 6.67 -2.73
N ASN A 208 -7.41 6.31 -3.66
CA ASN A 208 -8.52 5.38 -3.44
C ASN A 208 -8.01 3.94 -3.30
N ASN A 209 -8.22 3.30 -2.14
CA ASN A 209 -7.54 2.05 -1.79
C ASN A 209 -8.50 0.94 -1.29
N GLN A 210 -8.05 -0.32 -1.35
CA GLN A 210 -8.55 -1.39 -0.48
C GLN A 210 -7.65 -1.49 0.75
N TRP A 211 -8.10 -0.94 1.87
CA TRP A 211 -7.46 -1.05 3.17
C TRP A 211 -7.76 -2.38 3.84
N LEU A 212 -6.73 -3.02 4.40
CA LEU A 212 -6.74 -4.33 5.04
C LEU A 212 -6.30 -4.19 6.49
N LEU A 213 -7.17 -4.57 7.42
CA LEU A 213 -6.97 -4.34 8.84
C LEU A 213 -6.97 -5.64 9.61
N ILE A 214 -5.78 -6.15 9.93
CA ILE A 214 -5.59 -7.35 10.73
C ILE A 214 -5.44 -6.99 12.21
N ASN A 215 -6.28 -7.60 13.05
CA ASN A 215 -6.19 -7.44 14.50
C ASN A 215 -5.45 -8.63 15.14
N TYR A 216 -4.13 -8.50 15.30
CA TYR A 216 -3.28 -9.52 15.93
C TYR A 216 -3.63 -9.76 17.40
N SER A 217 -4.27 -8.81 18.09
CA SER A 217 -4.74 -9.00 19.47
C SER A 217 -5.76 -10.13 19.59
N LEU A 218 -6.48 -10.46 18.50
CA LEU A 218 -7.47 -11.54 18.44
C LEU A 218 -6.90 -12.90 17.98
N PHE A 219 -5.63 -12.96 17.57
CA PHE A 219 -4.98 -14.20 17.14
C PHE A 219 -4.11 -14.79 18.24
N ARG A 220 -4.22 -16.11 18.46
CA ARG A 220 -3.35 -16.89 19.34
C ARG A 220 -2.99 -18.21 18.64
N PRO A 221 -1.68 -18.50 18.45
CA PRO A 221 -1.25 -19.72 17.76
C PRO A 221 -1.88 -21.00 18.32
N GLY A 222 -2.41 -21.83 17.41
CA GLY A 222 -3.03 -23.12 17.75
C GLY A 222 -4.34 -23.06 18.52
N ARG A 223 -4.91 -21.85 18.73
CA ARG A 223 -6.18 -21.67 19.45
C ARG A 223 -7.36 -21.52 18.48
N LYS A 224 -8.56 -21.53 19.06
CA LYS A 224 -9.81 -21.30 18.34
C LYS A 224 -9.82 -19.87 17.77
N MET A 225 -10.14 -19.76 16.48
CA MET A 225 -10.22 -18.47 15.79
C MET A 225 -11.50 -17.71 16.14
N PRO A 226 -11.46 -16.37 16.17
CA PRO A 226 -12.67 -15.56 16.32
C PRO A 226 -13.60 -15.75 15.12
N LYS A 227 -14.91 -15.58 15.32
CA LYS A 227 -15.89 -15.67 14.22
C LYS A 227 -15.89 -14.42 13.33
N ASN A 228 -15.42 -13.30 13.87
CA ASN A 228 -15.53 -11.95 13.33
C ASN A 228 -14.45 -11.06 13.98
N GLY A 229 -14.14 -9.95 13.32
CA GLY A 229 -13.26 -8.89 13.80
C GLY A 229 -11.76 -9.09 13.58
N LEU A 230 -11.33 -10.23 13.02
CA LEU A 230 -9.92 -10.51 12.76
C LEU A 230 -9.39 -9.73 11.55
N LEU A 231 -10.18 -9.71 10.46
CA LEU A 231 -9.85 -9.01 9.23
C LEU A 231 -11.04 -8.17 8.77
N PHE A 232 -10.84 -6.85 8.76
CA PHE A 232 -11.73 -5.93 8.05
C PHE A 232 -11.10 -5.49 6.74
N ILE A 233 -11.96 -5.28 5.74
CA ILE A 233 -11.63 -4.53 4.53
C ILE A 233 -12.41 -3.21 4.51
N HIS A 234 -11.79 -2.17 4.00
CA HIS A 234 -12.42 -0.90 3.70
C HIS A 234 -12.02 -0.46 2.30
N GLU A 235 -12.98 -0.12 1.47
CA GLU A 235 -12.73 0.37 0.12
C GLU A 235 -13.37 1.74 -0.05
N GLU A 236 -12.63 2.65 -0.68
CA GLU A 236 -13.09 4.01 -0.96
C GLU A 236 -12.98 4.35 -2.45
N MET A 237 -13.88 5.23 -2.88
CA MET A 237 -13.95 5.91 -4.17
C MET A 237 -14.39 7.36 -3.91
N PRO A 238 -14.29 8.29 -4.88
CA PRO A 238 -14.85 9.62 -4.70
C PRO A 238 -16.36 9.58 -4.37
N GLY A 239 -16.71 10.05 -3.18
CA GLY A 239 -18.10 10.11 -2.69
C GLY A 239 -18.67 8.78 -2.17
N LEU A 240 -17.92 7.68 -2.17
CA LEU A 240 -18.42 6.36 -1.77
C LEU A 240 -17.38 5.60 -0.94
N THR A 241 -17.81 4.99 0.17
CA THR A 241 -16.94 4.14 0.97
C THR A 241 -17.71 2.96 1.51
N GLU A 242 -17.12 1.77 1.51
CA GLU A 242 -17.73 0.57 2.05
C GLU A 242 -16.80 -0.18 2.99
N THR A 243 -17.38 -0.99 3.89
CA THR A 243 -16.61 -1.75 4.89
C THR A 243 -17.22 -3.11 5.10
N GLN A 244 -16.39 -4.14 5.12
CA GLN A 244 -16.82 -5.51 5.39
C GLN A 244 -15.89 -6.22 6.37
N ASP A 245 -16.49 -6.99 7.29
CA ASP A 245 -15.77 -7.98 8.08
C ASP A 245 -15.66 -9.27 7.26
N VAL A 246 -14.47 -9.53 6.74
CA VAL A 246 -14.21 -10.71 5.90
C VAL A 246 -13.58 -11.86 6.67
N THR A 247 -13.59 -11.81 8.01
CA THR A 247 -13.01 -12.84 8.88
C THR A 247 -13.49 -14.24 8.50
N LYS A 248 -14.80 -14.43 8.30
CA LYS A 248 -15.35 -15.75 7.96
C LYS A 248 -14.78 -16.28 6.63
N GLN A 249 -14.74 -15.42 5.61
CA GLN A 249 -14.21 -15.79 4.29
C GLN A 249 -12.71 -16.09 4.37
N PHE A 250 -11.95 -15.20 5.02
CA PHE A 250 -10.52 -15.37 5.26
C PHE A 250 -10.19 -16.69 5.95
N LEU A 251 -10.92 -17.02 7.03
CA LEU A 251 -10.73 -18.28 7.76
C LEU A 251 -11.09 -19.51 6.93
N SER A 252 -12.10 -19.42 6.06
CA SER A 252 -12.45 -20.54 5.17
C SER A 252 -11.42 -20.79 4.08
N GLN A 253 -10.78 -19.72 3.57
CA GLN A 253 -9.81 -19.78 2.48
C GLN A 253 -8.38 -19.98 2.98
N MET A 254 -8.12 -19.68 4.26
CA MET A 254 -6.78 -19.67 4.88
C MET A 254 -5.82 -18.65 4.24
N TYR A 255 -6.33 -17.70 3.46
CA TYR A 255 -5.61 -16.54 2.94
C TYR A 255 -6.58 -15.43 2.54
N TRP A 256 -6.05 -14.21 2.41
CA TRP A 256 -6.66 -13.09 1.71
C TRP A 256 -5.61 -12.47 0.79
N ALA A 257 -5.99 -12.09 -0.42
CA ALA A 257 -5.10 -11.43 -1.37
C ALA A 257 -5.73 -10.14 -1.89
N SER A 258 -4.89 -9.13 -2.12
CA SER A 258 -5.28 -7.86 -2.73
C SER A 258 -4.29 -7.46 -3.82
N TYR A 259 -4.81 -6.87 -4.89
CA TYR A 259 -4.11 -6.73 -6.17
C TYR A 259 -4.75 -5.65 -7.06
N ASN A 260 -5.10 -4.51 -6.48
CA ASN A 260 -5.60 -3.31 -7.19
C ASN A 260 -6.94 -3.46 -7.93
N VAL A 261 -7.79 -4.40 -7.51
CA VAL A 261 -9.17 -4.51 -8.01
C VAL A 261 -10.12 -4.54 -6.82
N PRO A 262 -11.16 -3.69 -6.78
CA PRO A 262 -12.11 -3.70 -5.68
C PRO A 262 -12.78 -5.06 -5.47
N PHE A 263 -12.87 -5.49 -4.22
CA PHE A 263 -13.59 -6.70 -3.81
C PHE A 263 -15.09 -6.42 -3.61
N ILE A 264 -15.42 -5.27 -3.00
CA ILE A 264 -16.80 -4.95 -2.61
C ILE A 264 -17.60 -4.63 -3.88
N PRO A 265 -18.69 -5.36 -4.19
CA PRO A 265 -19.42 -5.22 -5.44
C PRO A 265 -19.89 -3.80 -5.74
N GLU A 266 -20.32 -3.06 -4.72
CA GLU A 266 -20.74 -1.66 -4.81
C GLU A 266 -19.61 -0.77 -5.33
N ILE A 267 -18.39 -0.95 -4.80
CA ILE A 267 -17.19 -0.20 -5.18
C ILE A 267 -16.70 -0.64 -6.57
N PHE A 268 -16.68 -1.94 -6.84
CA PHE A 268 -16.33 -2.50 -8.14
C PHE A 268 -17.21 -1.92 -9.26
N ASN A 269 -18.52 -1.82 -9.02
CA ASN A 269 -19.46 -1.29 -10.00
C ASN A 269 -19.31 0.24 -10.14
N ALA A 270 -19.25 0.97 -9.03
CA ALA A 270 -19.18 2.44 -9.04
C ALA A 270 -17.91 2.97 -9.72
N SER A 271 -16.77 2.30 -9.49
CA SER A 271 -15.46 2.65 -10.04
C SER A 271 -15.34 2.50 -11.56
N GLY A 272 -16.32 1.89 -12.25
CA GLY A 272 -16.23 1.61 -13.69
C GLY A 272 -15.44 0.35 -14.04
N GLN A 273 -15.06 -0.46 -13.04
CA GLN A 273 -14.31 -1.70 -13.25
C GLN A 273 -15.04 -2.67 -14.19
N GLY A 274 -16.37 -2.78 -14.06
CA GLY A 274 -17.21 -3.63 -14.91
C GLY A 274 -17.12 -3.28 -16.40
N ASP A 275 -16.97 -2.00 -16.74
CA ASP A 275 -16.81 -1.57 -18.13
C ASP A 275 -15.40 -1.86 -18.65
N MET A 276 -14.39 -1.80 -17.78
CA MET A 276 -13.04 -2.25 -18.13
C MET A 276 -13.00 -3.77 -18.39
N VAL A 277 -13.76 -4.56 -17.64
CA VAL A 277 -13.90 -6.00 -17.92
C VAL A 277 -14.54 -6.24 -19.29
N LYS A 278 -15.59 -5.49 -19.66
CA LYS A 278 -16.19 -5.63 -21.00
C LYS A 278 -15.22 -5.25 -22.12
N ARG A 279 -14.36 -4.25 -21.88
CA ARG A 279 -13.46 -3.70 -22.90
C ARG A 279 -12.15 -4.49 -23.04
N TYR A 280 -11.56 -4.91 -21.93
CA TYR A 280 -10.21 -5.50 -21.88
C TYR A 280 -10.18 -6.91 -21.27
N GLY A 281 -11.32 -7.42 -20.81
CA GLY A 281 -11.45 -8.79 -20.31
C GLY A 281 -10.94 -8.98 -18.88
N ASN A 282 -10.48 -10.20 -18.61
CA ASN A 282 -10.22 -10.71 -17.26
C ASN A 282 -9.12 -9.98 -16.49
N TRP A 283 -8.25 -9.22 -17.16
CA TRP A 283 -7.19 -8.44 -16.51
C TRP A 283 -7.75 -7.46 -15.47
N PHE A 284 -8.95 -6.91 -15.73
CA PHE A 284 -9.67 -6.00 -14.84
C PHE A 284 -10.69 -6.69 -13.93
N SER A 285 -10.86 -8.01 -14.07
CA SER A 285 -11.80 -8.75 -13.23
C SER A 285 -11.18 -9.07 -11.88
N TYR A 286 -11.99 -9.03 -10.81
CA TYR A 286 -11.49 -9.33 -9.47
C TYR A 286 -10.93 -10.77 -9.37
N ARG A 287 -11.64 -11.77 -9.90
CA ARG A 287 -11.25 -13.19 -9.71
C ARG A 287 -10.22 -13.71 -10.71
N ASN A 288 -10.12 -13.11 -11.90
CA ASN A 288 -9.36 -13.70 -13.00
C ASN A 288 -8.22 -12.81 -13.52
N THR A 289 -7.88 -11.72 -12.82
CA THR A 289 -6.63 -11.01 -13.09
C THR A 289 -5.43 -11.94 -12.86
N PRO A 290 -4.31 -11.79 -13.59
CA PRO A 290 -3.11 -12.62 -13.42
C PRO A 290 -2.70 -12.81 -11.95
N ARG A 291 -2.66 -11.72 -11.17
CA ARG A 291 -2.27 -11.78 -9.74
C ARG A 291 -3.25 -12.58 -8.89
N ALA A 292 -4.56 -12.46 -9.13
CA ALA A 292 -5.57 -13.24 -8.41
C ALA A 292 -5.37 -14.74 -8.65
N ARG A 293 -5.09 -15.12 -9.91
CA ARG A 293 -4.87 -16.51 -10.31
C ARG A 293 -3.55 -17.06 -9.75
N ILE A 294 -2.46 -16.29 -9.79
CA ILE A 294 -1.18 -16.65 -9.18
C ILE A 294 -1.36 -16.85 -7.66
N PHE A 295 -2.02 -15.92 -6.96
CA PHE A 295 -2.28 -16.09 -5.53
C PHE A 295 -3.13 -17.33 -5.23
N ALA A 296 -4.23 -17.53 -5.96
CA ALA A 296 -5.09 -18.70 -5.77
C ALA A 296 -4.37 -20.03 -6.01
N ARG A 297 -3.43 -20.06 -6.97
CA ARG A 297 -2.60 -21.24 -7.27
C ARG A 297 -1.53 -21.47 -6.20
N ASP A 298 -0.80 -20.41 -5.81
CA ASP A 298 0.50 -20.56 -5.14
C ASP A 298 0.47 -20.30 -3.64
N HIS A 299 -0.58 -19.68 -3.07
CA HIS A 299 -0.64 -19.37 -1.64
C HIS A 299 -0.55 -20.62 -0.73
N VAL A 300 -0.89 -21.80 -1.25
CA VAL A 300 -0.79 -23.09 -0.54
C VAL A 300 0.66 -23.51 -0.29
N ASN A 301 1.61 -22.99 -1.07
CA ASN A 301 3.04 -23.28 -0.94
C ASN A 301 3.71 -22.45 0.16
N VAL A 302 3.03 -21.44 0.70
CA VAL A 302 3.50 -20.63 1.83
C VAL A 302 3.37 -21.44 3.12
N LYS A 303 4.52 -21.81 3.68
CA LYS A 303 4.66 -22.64 4.88
C LYS A 303 5.42 -21.96 6.02
N ASP A 304 6.14 -20.88 5.70
CA ASP A 304 7.03 -20.13 6.58
C ASP A 304 7.37 -18.76 5.97
N MET A 305 8.21 -17.98 6.65
CA MET A 305 8.64 -16.66 6.20
C MET A 305 9.38 -16.68 4.85
N SER A 306 10.22 -17.69 4.62
CA SER A 306 11.01 -17.79 3.39
C SER A 306 10.15 -18.08 2.16
N SER A 307 9.19 -19.00 2.28
CA SER A 307 8.21 -19.31 1.23
C SER A 307 7.21 -18.17 1.01
N MET A 308 6.85 -17.42 2.06
CA MET A 308 6.08 -16.18 1.94
C MET A 308 6.85 -15.14 1.11
N LEU A 309 8.10 -14.87 1.47
CA LEU A 309 8.96 -13.93 0.74
C LEU A 309 9.18 -14.36 -0.72
N PHE A 310 9.37 -15.65 -0.96
CA PHE A 310 9.49 -16.20 -2.30
C PHE A 310 8.29 -15.87 -3.18
N LEU A 311 7.06 -16.10 -2.69
CA LEU A 311 5.84 -15.77 -3.43
C LEU A 311 5.68 -14.26 -3.61
N MET A 312 5.90 -13.46 -2.57
CA MET A 312 5.79 -12.00 -2.66
C MET A 312 6.83 -11.36 -3.57
N ARG A 313 7.93 -12.06 -3.88
CA ARG A 313 8.95 -11.63 -4.84
C ARG A 313 8.87 -12.38 -6.17
N SER A 314 7.82 -13.17 -6.40
CA SER A 314 7.70 -14.00 -7.60
C SER A 314 7.42 -13.15 -8.84
N ASN A 315 8.18 -13.46 -9.88
CA ASN A 315 7.97 -13.00 -11.24
C ASN A 315 8.73 -13.94 -12.18
N ASP A 316 7.98 -14.71 -12.97
CA ASP A 316 8.51 -15.60 -14.00
C ASP A 316 7.75 -15.36 -15.32
N PHE A 317 7.52 -14.09 -15.65
CA PHE A 317 6.55 -13.69 -16.68
C PHE A 317 6.76 -14.30 -18.08
N ARG A 318 7.98 -14.76 -18.38
CA ARG A 318 8.29 -15.41 -19.68
C ARG A 318 7.79 -16.85 -19.75
N ASN A 319 7.63 -17.52 -18.60
CA ASN A 319 7.29 -18.94 -18.50
C ASN A 319 5.95 -19.19 -17.81
N ASP A 320 5.52 -18.32 -16.89
CA ASP A 320 4.27 -18.49 -16.15
C ASP A 320 3.06 -18.35 -17.10
N PRO A 321 2.18 -19.37 -17.19
CA PRO A 321 0.97 -19.27 -18.01
C PRO A 321 0.03 -18.15 -17.59
N GLU A 322 0.04 -17.74 -16.32
CA GLU A 322 -0.80 -16.63 -15.82
C GLU A 322 -0.26 -15.26 -16.26
N ALA A 323 1.00 -15.18 -16.70
CA ALA A 323 1.58 -13.94 -17.21
C ALA A 323 1.25 -13.67 -18.70
N ARG A 324 0.58 -14.62 -19.37
CA ARG A 324 0.24 -14.53 -20.79
C ARG A 324 -0.73 -13.38 -21.07
N CYS A 325 -0.52 -12.73 -22.21
CA CYS A 325 -1.39 -11.71 -22.75
C CYS A 325 -1.64 -12.02 -24.23
N GLU A 326 -2.86 -12.43 -24.57
CA GLU A 326 -3.22 -12.89 -25.91
C GLU A 326 -3.07 -11.79 -26.97
N SER A 327 -3.38 -10.56 -26.60
CA SER A 327 -3.29 -9.39 -27.49
C SER A 327 -1.92 -8.70 -27.45
N CYS A 328 -0.93 -9.27 -26.75
CA CYS A 328 0.39 -8.68 -26.63
C CYS A 328 1.39 -9.30 -27.61
N VAL A 329 2.37 -8.50 -28.04
CA VAL A 329 3.57 -8.96 -28.74
C VAL A 329 4.79 -8.38 -28.03
N PRO A 330 5.63 -9.18 -27.35
CA PRO A 330 5.50 -10.63 -27.12
C PRO A 330 4.27 -11.00 -26.26
N PRO A 331 3.81 -12.28 -26.28
CA PRO A 331 2.53 -12.70 -25.69
C PRO A 331 2.59 -12.89 -24.16
N TYR A 332 3.26 -11.98 -23.47
CA TYR A 332 3.40 -11.92 -22.02
C TYR A 332 3.72 -10.48 -21.59
N SER A 333 3.53 -10.18 -20.31
CA SER A 333 4.00 -8.93 -19.71
C SER A 333 4.57 -9.17 -18.33
N ALA A 334 5.67 -8.50 -18.02
CA ALA A 334 6.31 -8.48 -16.71
C ALA A 334 5.48 -7.78 -15.62
N GLU A 335 4.41 -7.07 -16.01
CA GLU A 335 3.38 -6.52 -15.12
C GLU A 335 2.52 -7.66 -14.52
N ASN A 336 2.35 -8.76 -15.23
CA ASN A 336 1.49 -9.88 -14.84
C ASN A 336 2.17 -10.84 -13.85
N ALA A 337 2.62 -10.32 -12.71
CA ALA A 337 3.29 -11.08 -11.65
C ALA A 337 2.91 -10.51 -10.27
N ILE A 338 3.30 -11.17 -9.16
CA ILE A 338 3.10 -10.61 -7.81
C ILE A 338 4.02 -9.40 -7.57
N SER A 339 5.22 -9.45 -8.14
CA SER A 339 6.23 -8.40 -8.06
C SER A 339 6.62 -7.98 -9.49
N SER A 340 5.93 -6.98 -10.07
CA SER A 340 6.15 -6.58 -11.47
C SER A 340 7.55 -6.05 -11.75
N ARG A 341 7.92 -6.08 -13.04
CA ARG A 341 9.23 -5.71 -13.60
C ARG A 341 9.07 -5.09 -14.99
N ASP A 342 8.31 -4.00 -15.11
CA ASP A 342 7.93 -3.44 -16.43
C ASP A 342 9.14 -2.96 -17.24
N ASP A 343 10.26 -2.68 -16.56
CA ASP A 343 11.55 -2.39 -17.18
C ASP A 343 12.08 -3.53 -18.07
N LEU A 344 11.52 -4.74 -17.95
CA LEU A 344 11.87 -5.92 -18.73
C LEU A 344 10.90 -6.22 -19.88
N ASN A 345 9.82 -5.43 -20.03
CA ASN A 345 8.95 -5.51 -21.19
C ASN A 345 9.68 -4.96 -22.43
N ASP A 346 9.29 -5.42 -23.61
CA ASP A 346 9.87 -4.91 -24.86
C ASP A 346 9.36 -3.49 -25.12
N LEU A 347 10.28 -2.54 -25.31
CA LEU A 347 9.98 -1.15 -25.64
C LEU A 347 9.21 -1.02 -26.97
N ASN A 348 9.47 -1.92 -27.92
CA ASN A 348 8.81 -1.95 -29.22
C ASN A 348 7.64 -2.95 -29.24
N GLY A 349 7.26 -3.47 -28.07
CA GLY A 349 6.15 -4.41 -27.95
C GLY A 349 4.80 -3.77 -28.26
N VAL A 350 3.84 -4.61 -28.63
CA VAL A 350 2.44 -4.22 -28.82
C VAL A 350 1.68 -4.64 -27.57
N TYR A 351 1.02 -3.69 -26.92
CA TYR A 351 0.27 -3.92 -25.68
C TYR A 351 -1.13 -3.29 -25.79
N PRO A 352 -2.19 -3.94 -25.27
CA PRO A 352 -3.55 -3.44 -25.41
C PRO A 352 -3.85 -2.20 -24.55
N PHE A 353 -3.01 -1.92 -23.54
CA PHE A 353 -3.07 -0.74 -22.68
C PHE A 353 -1.72 -0.50 -21.98
N GLU A 354 -1.52 0.72 -21.47
CA GLU A 354 -0.21 1.25 -21.05
C GLU A 354 0.47 0.43 -19.95
N ALA A 355 -0.28 -0.05 -18.95
CA ALA A 355 0.25 -0.83 -17.83
C ALA A 355 1.05 -2.08 -18.22
N LEU A 356 0.73 -2.69 -19.36
CA LEU A 356 1.38 -3.94 -19.79
C LEU A 356 2.71 -3.69 -20.51
N GLY A 357 3.01 -2.44 -20.87
CA GLY A 357 4.16 -2.07 -21.67
C GLY A 357 5.45 -1.84 -20.88
N TYR A 358 6.48 -1.39 -21.60
CA TYR A 358 7.73 -0.96 -20.98
C TYR A 358 7.52 0.31 -20.16
N SER A 359 8.00 0.32 -18.92
CA SER A 359 8.09 1.52 -18.10
C SER A 359 9.18 1.37 -17.04
N ASN A 360 9.52 2.44 -16.32
CA ASN A 360 10.39 2.39 -15.15
C ASN A 360 9.60 2.12 -13.84
N TRP A 361 8.47 1.43 -13.97
CA TRP A 361 7.56 1.07 -12.88
C TRP A 361 7.74 -0.40 -12.52
N GLY A 362 7.43 -0.72 -11.28
CA GLY A 362 7.25 -2.09 -10.86
C GLY A 362 7.40 -2.23 -9.37
N ALA A 363 7.51 -3.47 -8.90
CA ALA A 363 7.69 -3.72 -7.48
C ALA A 363 9.03 -3.18 -6.97
N ILE A 364 9.01 -2.37 -5.92
CA ILE A 364 10.20 -1.71 -5.36
C ILE A 364 10.61 -2.25 -4.00
N ASP A 365 9.85 -3.17 -3.42
CA ASP A 365 10.19 -3.83 -2.16
C ASP A 365 9.39 -5.13 -1.94
N ALA A 366 9.55 -5.71 -0.74
CA ALA A 366 8.50 -6.45 -0.06
C ALA A 366 8.66 -6.27 1.45
N LYS A 367 7.56 -6.18 2.21
CA LYS A 367 7.54 -6.17 3.68
C LYS A 367 6.68 -7.32 4.17
N ILE A 368 7.11 -8.02 5.23
CA ILE A 368 6.38 -9.16 5.79
C ILE A 368 6.54 -9.15 7.31
N THR A 369 5.44 -9.33 8.03
CA THR A 369 5.50 -9.70 9.45
C THR A 369 4.64 -10.95 9.72
N SER A 370 4.80 -11.48 10.92
CA SER A 370 4.01 -12.59 11.45
C SER A 370 3.48 -12.21 12.83
N TYR A 371 2.60 -13.02 13.43
CA TYR A 371 2.16 -12.75 14.80
C TYR A 371 3.35 -12.71 15.78
N LYS A 372 4.30 -13.64 15.62
CA LYS A 372 5.51 -13.65 16.45
C LYS A 372 6.32 -12.36 16.28
N MET A 373 6.63 -12.00 15.03
CA MET A 373 7.44 -10.81 14.74
C MET A 373 6.73 -9.51 15.15
N PHE A 374 5.41 -9.43 14.97
CA PHE A 374 4.60 -8.31 15.41
C PHE A 374 4.76 -8.03 16.91
N ASN A 375 4.66 -9.07 17.74
CA ASN A 375 4.83 -8.93 19.20
C ASN A 375 6.25 -8.53 19.61
N GLU A 376 7.24 -8.84 18.76
CA GLU A 376 8.65 -8.49 18.95
C GLU A 376 9.01 -7.13 18.29
N HIS A 377 8.03 -6.40 17.74
CA HIS A 377 8.21 -5.15 16.99
C HIS A 377 9.17 -5.30 15.79
N MET A 378 9.00 -6.39 15.04
CA MET A 378 9.83 -6.73 13.90
C MET A 378 9.01 -6.94 12.63
N PHE A 379 9.68 -6.75 11.51
CA PHE A 379 9.23 -7.18 10.19
C PHE A 379 10.45 -7.44 9.31
N LEU A 380 10.30 -8.35 8.37
CA LEU A 380 11.27 -8.58 7.30
C LEU A 380 10.97 -7.62 6.16
N SER A 381 12.00 -7.07 5.53
CA SER A 381 11.83 -6.37 4.26
C SER A 381 12.98 -6.62 3.31
N VAL A 382 12.72 -6.50 2.01
CA VAL A 382 13.74 -6.37 0.97
C VAL A 382 13.46 -5.12 0.14
N SER A 383 14.50 -4.36 -0.19
CA SER A 383 14.39 -3.15 -1.02
C SER A 383 14.86 -3.41 -2.46
N GLY A 384 14.20 -2.78 -3.43
CA GLY A 384 14.50 -2.84 -4.86
C GLY A 384 13.66 -3.84 -5.66
N PRO A 385 13.81 -3.84 -7.00
CA PRO A 385 13.07 -4.75 -7.88
C PRO A 385 13.41 -6.21 -7.67
N THR A 386 12.45 -7.10 -7.94
CA THR A 386 12.67 -8.54 -7.79
C THR A 386 13.69 -9.05 -8.81
N LYS A 387 14.50 -10.02 -8.39
CA LYS A 387 15.34 -10.82 -9.30
C LYS A 387 14.54 -11.92 -10.01
N GLY A 388 13.22 -11.96 -9.79
CA GLY A 388 12.32 -12.97 -10.32
C GLY A 388 12.35 -14.28 -9.56
N THR A 389 11.44 -15.18 -9.94
CA THR A 389 11.36 -16.53 -9.39
C THR A 389 12.68 -17.26 -9.63
N ASN A 390 13.32 -17.75 -8.58
CA ASN A 390 14.66 -18.36 -8.63
C ASN A 390 15.78 -17.46 -9.20
N GLY A 391 15.60 -16.13 -9.23
CA GLY A 391 16.62 -15.19 -9.66
C GLY A 391 16.81 -15.03 -11.18
N VAL A 392 15.89 -15.57 -11.98
CA VAL A 392 16.01 -15.63 -13.46
C VAL A 392 16.00 -14.27 -14.17
N LEU A 393 15.49 -13.21 -13.53
CA LEU A 393 15.42 -11.87 -14.12
C LEU A 393 16.70 -11.05 -13.86
N GLY A 394 17.55 -11.49 -12.93
CA GLY A 394 18.72 -10.76 -12.50
C GLY A 394 18.41 -9.45 -11.77
N LYS A 395 19.46 -8.77 -11.32
CA LYS A 395 19.36 -7.48 -10.62
C LYS A 395 19.01 -6.34 -11.58
N TYR A 396 18.21 -5.39 -11.10
CA TYR A 396 18.02 -4.11 -11.79
C TYR A 396 19.27 -3.23 -11.61
N CYS A 397 19.73 -2.57 -12.67
CA CYS A 397 20.80 -1.57 -12.60
C CYS A 397 20.47 -0.37 -13.48
N TRP A 398 20.45 0.84 -12.92
CA TRP A 398 20.16 2.08 -13.66
C TRP A 398 21.03 2.22 -14.91
N SER A 399 22.34 1.98 -14.78
CA SER A 399 23.33 2.04 -15.85
C SER A 399 23.07 1.10 -17.04
N ARG A 400 22.24 0.08 -16.84
CA ARG A 400 21.89 -0.94 -17.85
C ARG A 400 20.51 -0.76 -18.46
N THR A 401 19.81 0.32 -18.11
CA THR A 401 18.45 0.60 -18.57
C THR A 401 18.44 1.73 -19.59
N GLN A 402 17.36 1.83 -20.36
CA GLN A 402 17.16 2.95 -21.30
C GLN A 402 16.87 4.27 -20.58
N VAL A 403 16.53 4.21 -19.29
CA VAL A 403 16.14 5.35 -18.44
C VAL A 403 17.26 5.80 -17.50
N LYS A 404 18.52 5.44 -17.80
CA LYS A 404 19.71 5.83 -17.05
C LYS A 404 19.88 7.35 -16.81
N ASN A 405 19.16 8.18 -17.55
CA ASN A 405 19.20 9.65 -17.44
C ASN A 405 18.11 10.23 -16.51
N ILE A 406 17.16 9.42 -16.03
CA ILE A 406 16.21 9.86 -14.99
C ILE A 406 17.00 10.18 -13.73
N SER A 407 16.64 11.25 -13.01
CA SER A 407 17.31 11.58 -11.75
C SER A 407 17.07 10.49 -10.71
N HIS A 408 18.16 9.93 -10.17
CA HIS A 408 18.16 8.91 -9.12
C HIS A 408 19.26 9.21 -8.09
N VAL A 409 19.45 10.49 -7.79
CA VAL A 409 20.50 10.95 -6.85
C VAL A 409 20.31 10.30 -5.49
N GLY A 410 21.40 9.71 -4.96
CA GLY A 410 21.40 9.00 -3.69
C GLY A 410 20.92 7.55 -3.78
N LEU A 411 20.47 7.08 -4.95
CA LEU A 411 20.15 5.68 -5.18
C LEU A 411 21.39 4.88 -5.62
N PRO A 412 21.54 3.63 -5.17
CA PRO A 412 22.51 2.69 -5.74
C PRO A 412 22.27 2.48 -7.24
N ASP A 413 23.35 2.31 -8.01
CA ASP A 413 23.23 1.94 -9.44
C ASP A 413 22.51 0.59 -9.58
N CYS A 414 23.03 -0.45 -8.93
CA CYS A 414 22.48 -1.80 -8.96
C CYS A 414 21.75 -2.18 -7.67
N TRP A 415 20.58 -2.79 -7.82
CA TRP A 415 19.70 -3.23 -6.74
C TRP A 415 19.81 -4.74 -6.56
N ASP A 416 20.67 -5.15 -5.62
CA ASP A 416 20.91 -6.56 -5.27
C ASP A 416 20.96 -6.74 -3.75
N PHE A 417 19.95 -6.20 -3.08
CA PHE A 417 19.84 -6.26 -1.62
C PHE A 417 19.25 -7.60 -1.18
N LYS A 418 19.76 -8.10 -0.06
CA LYS A 418 19.19 -9.24 0.64
C LYS A 418 18.02 -8.78 1.50
N PRO A 419 17.05 -9.66 1.78
CA PRO A 419 16.05 -9.39 2.80
C PRO A 419 16.72 -9.21 4.16
N GLU A 420 16.27 -8.22 4.91
CA GLU A 420 16.74 -7.89 6.25
C GLU A 420 15.57 -7.94 7.23
N THR A 421 15.83 -8.43 8.45
CA THR A 421 14.87 -8.33 9.55
C THR A 421 15.17 -7.07 10.35
N HIS A 422 14.17 -6.20 10.48
CA HIS A 422 14.34 -4.93 11.18
C HIS A 422 14.25 -5.12 12.68
N HIS A 423 15.33 -4.72 13.37
CA HIS A 423 15.42 -4.63 14.81
C HIS A 423 15.60 -3.17 15.21
N TRP A 424 14.69 -2.64 16.03
CA TRP A 424 14.83 -1.28 16.56
C TRP A 424 15.83 -1.29 17.73
N VAL A 425 16.95 -0.59 17.55
CA VAL A 425 17.94 -0.37 18.62
C VAL A 425 17.44 0.78 19.50
N PHE A 426 17.34 0.56 20.80
CA PHE A 426 16.94 1.54 21.80
C PHE A 426 18.09 1.90 22.73
#